data_AF-A0A0G1SB30-F1
#
_entry.id   AF-A0A0G1SB30-F1
#
_cell.length_a   1.000
_cell.length_b   1.000
_cell.length_c   1.000
_cell.angle_alpha   90.00
_cell.angle_beta   90.00
_cell.angle_gamma   90.00
#
_symmetry.space_group_name_H-M   'P 1'
#
loop_
_entity.id
_entity.type
_entity.pdbx_description
1 polymer ?
#
loop_
_entity_poly.entity_id
_entity_poly.type
_entity_poly.pdbx_seq_one_letter_code
_entity_poly.pdbx_strand_id
1 'polypeptide(L)'
;MKKIKMTRAQLKQMDVFTFAGRVELKLNRQAGAFLQRRGIVNVAMLLDTNTIYEKDTVWRSLSGLREKLRQAGFERDKREHKFLITTI
;
A
#
# COMPACT_ATOMS: atom_id res chain seq x y z
N MET A 1 -4.00 -21.46 0.29
CA MET A 1 -4.21 -20.03 -0.04
C MET A 1 -4.76 -19.90 -1.45
N LYS A 2 -6.01 -19.43 -1.62
CA LYS A 2 -6.60 -19.20 -2.96
C LYS A 2 -5.83 -18.07 -3.65
N LYS A 3 -5.15 -18.36 -4.77
CA LYS A 3 -4.51 -17.31 -5.60
C LYS A 3 -5.58 -16.30 -6.01
N ILE A 4 -5.39 -15.04 -5.65
CA ILE A 4 -6.28 -13.95 -6.06
C ILE A 4 -6.15 -13.83 -7.59
N LYS A 5 -7.08 -14.43 -8.35
CA LYS A 5 -7.22 -14.22 -9.80
C LYS A 5 -7.93 -12.87 -9.99
N MET A 6 -7.23 -11.77 -9.78
CA MET A 6 -7.70 -10.42 -10.16
C MET A 6 -6.69 -9.80 -11.10
N THR A 7 -7.19 -9.03 -12.05
CA THR A 7 -6.34 -8.30 -13.00
C THR A 7 -5.61 -7.16 -12.29
N ARG A 8 -4.46 -6.74 -12.83
CA ARG A 8 -3.68 -5.62 -12.28
C ARG A 8 -4.50 -4.34 -12.18
N ALA A 9 -5.36 -4.09 -13.16
CA ALA A 9 -6.26 -2.93 -13.22
C ALA A 9 -7.30 -2.96 -12.08
N GLN A 10 -7.91 -4.12 -11.81
CA GLN A 10 -8.89 -4.26 -10.73
C GLN A 10 -8.26 -4.04 -9.35
N LEU A 11 -7.02 -4.51 -9.16
CA LEU A 11 -6.34 -4.32 -7.88
C LEU A 11 -5.95 -2.85 -7.64
N LYS A 12 -5.54 -2.12 -8.69
CA LYS A 12 -5.24 -0.67 -8.61
C LYS A 12 -6.44 0.15 -8.13
N GLN A 13 -7.64 -0.20 -8.62
CA GLN A 13 -8.89 0.48 -8.26
C GLN A 13 -9.50 -0.02 -6.94
N MET A 14 -8.93 -1.06 -6.33
CA MET A 14 -9.43 -1.61 -5.08
C MET A 14 -9.18 -0.66 -3.92
N ASP A 15 -10.18 -0.52 -3.05
CA ASP A 15 -10.06 0.20 -1.80
C ASP A 15 -8.92 -0.38 -0.93
N VAL A 16 -8.14 0.50 -0.29
CA VAL A 16 -6.95 0.09 0.47
C VAL A 16 -7.31 -0.81 1.66
N PHE A 17 -8.41 -0.52 2.36
CA PHE A 17 -8.84 -1.32 3.51
C PHE A 17 -9.36 -2.69 3.07
N THR A 18 -10.07 -2.73 1.95
CA THR A 18 -10.53 -3.97 1.29
C THR A 18 -9.34 -4.82 0.88
N PHE A 19 -8.32 -4.22 0.25
CA PHE A 19 -7.10 -4.93 -0.11
C PHE A 19 -6.38 -5.48 1.13
N ALA A 20 -6.19 -4.65 2.16
CA ALA A 20 -5.58 -5.04 3.43
C ALA A 20 -6.29 -6.24 4.07
N GLY A 21 -7.63 -6.21 4.11
CA GLY A 21 -8.43 -7.33 4.62
C GLY A 21 -8.24 -8.62 3.81
N ARG A 22 -8.15 -8.54 2.47
CA ARG A 22 -7.93 -9.72 1.62
C ARG A 22 -6.55 -10.35 1.79
N VAL A 23 -5.55 -9.56 2.14
CA VAL A 23 -4.17 -10.05 2.38
C VAL A 23 -3.86 -10.28 3.86
N GLU A 24 -4.90 -10.26 4.71
CA GLU A 24 -4.83 -10.50 6.15
C GLU A 24 -3.88 -9.54 6.87
N LEU A 25 -3.78 -8.30 6.38
CA LEU A 25 -2.91 -7.28 6.96
C LEU A 25 -3.70 -6.36 7.89
N LYS A 26 -3.27 -6.30 9.15
CA LYS A 26 -3.83 -5.39 10.14
C LYS A 26 -3.18 -4.01 10.02
N LEU A 27 -3.91 -3.05 9.46
CA LEU A 27 -3.53 -1.64 9.51
C LEU A 27 -3.77 -1.10 10.91
N ASN A 28 -2.74 -0.49 11.52
CA ASN A 28 -2.92 0.16 12.81
C ASN A 28 -3.64 1.51 12.66
N ARG A 29 -4.06 2.11 13.78
CA ARG A 29 -4.78 3.39 13.81
C ARG A 29 -4.00 4.52 13.12
N GLN A 30 -2.67 4.51 13.18
CA GLN A 30 -1.82 5.55 12.62
C GLN A 30 -1.74 5.46 11.09
N ALA A 31 -1.65 4.24 10.55
CA ALA A 31 -1.77 4.00 9.12
C ALA A 31 -3.15 4.41 8.61
N GLY A 32 -4.23 4.01 9.30
CA GLY A 32 -5.59 4.45 8.96
C GLY A 32 -5.73 5.98 8.94
N ALA A 33 -5.23 6.67 9.97
CA ALA A 33 -5.23 8.12 10.04
C ALA A 33 -4.36 8.78 8.95
N PHE A 34 -3.24 8.16 8.57
CA PHE A 34 -2.43 8.62 7.43
C PHE A 34 -3.21 8.51 6.12
N LEU A 35 -3.81 7.35 5.83
CA LEU A 35 -4.62 7.14 4.62
C LEU A 35 -5.74 8.16 4.51
N GLN A 36 -6.47 8.40 5.61
CA GLN A 36 -7.54 9.39 5.66
C GLN A 36 -7.03 10.82 5.46
N ARG A 37 -5.98 11.25 6.17
CA ARG A 37 -5.42 12.61 6.05
C ARG A 37 -4.91 12.92 4.64
N ARG A 38 -4.41 11.90 3.93
CA ARG A 38 -3.91 12.03 2.56
C ARG A 38 -4.97 11.78 1.49
N GLY A 39 -6.21 11.44 1.87
CA GLY A 39 -7.28 11.11 0.93
C GLY A 39 -7.00 9.84 0.11
N ILE A 40 -6.20 8.92 0.63
CA ILE A 40 -5.82 7.70 -0.08
C ILE A 40 -6.94 6.69 0.04
N VAL A 41 -7.69 6.51 -1.04
CA VAL A 41 -8.84 5.61 -1.06
C VAL A 41 -8.57 4.28 -1.74
N ASN A 42 -7.61 4.20 -2.68
CA ASN A 42 -7.33 2.98 -3.41
C ASN A 42 -5.82 2.64 -3.48
N VAL A 43 -5.52 1.41 -3.89
CA VAL A 43 -4.16 0.89 -3.98
C VAL A 43 -3.30 1.71 -4.95
N ALA A 44 -3.85 2.23 -6.04
CA ALA A 44 -3.10 3.07 -6.97
C ALA A 44 -2.62 4.36 -6.31
N MET A 45 -3.51 5.08 -5.62
CA MET A 45 -3.17 6.29 -4.87
C MET A 45 -2.16 6.01 -3.77
N LEU A 46 -2.31 4.86 -3.10
CA LEU A 46 -1.35 4.45 -2.09
C LEU A 46 0.04 4.27 -2.70
N LEU A 47 0.13 3.56 -3.81
CA LEU A 47 1.38 3.31 -4.54
C LEU A 47 2.05 4.58 -5.10
N ASP A 48 1.28 5.64 -5.33
CA ASP A 48 1.74 6.95 -5.79
C ASP A 48 2.06 7.92 -4.64
N THR A 49 1.61 7.59 -3.42
CA THR A 49 1.83 8.46 -2.27
C THR A 49 3.27 8.35 -1.77
N ASN A 50 3.91 9.52 -1.66
CA ASN A 50 5.21 9.65 -1.04
C ASN A 50 5.11 9.64 0.49
N THR A 51 5.83 8.74 1.14
CA THR A 51 5.86 8.56 2.59
C THR A 51 7.12 9.13 3.26
N ILE A 52 8.10 9.69 2.51
CA ILE A 52 9.45 10.14 3.00
C ILE A 52 9.42 10.87 4.35
N TYR A 53 8.43 11.73 4.59
CA TYR A 53 8.36 12.58 5.78
C TYR A 53 7.43 12.04 6.88
N GLU A 54 6.88 10.84 6.73
CA GLU A 54 5.98 10.25 7.72
C GLU A 54 6.74 9.58 8.87
N LYS A 55 6.07 9.42 10.02
CA LYS A 55 6.66 8.79 11.21
C LYS A 55 6.93 7.31 11.00
N ASP A 56 8.04 6.77 11.49
CA ASP A 56 8.47 5.35 11.39
C ASP A 56 7.34 4.33 11.66
N THR A 57 6.43 4.65 12.57
CA THR A 57 5.29 3.78 12.88
C THR A 57 4.26 3.66 11.76
N VAL A 58 4.10 4.69 10.93
CA VAL A 58 3.31 4.66 9.68
C VAL A 58 4.02 3.77 8.66
N TRP A 59 5.35 3.92 8.52
CA TRP A 59 6.17 3.10 7.63
C TRP A 59 6.07 1.61 7.95
N ARG A 60 6.28 1.22 9.21
CA ARG A 60 6.18 -0.19 9.64
C ARG A 60 4.81 -0.79 9.40
N SER A 61 3.76 0.01 9.46
CA SER A 61 2.39 -0.46 9.26
C SER A 61 2.04 -0.62 7.78
N LEU A 62 2.64 0.21 6.92
CA LEU A 62 2.43 0.19 5.48
C LEU A 62 3.42 -0.73 4.75
N SER A 63 4.57 -1.05 5.34
CA SER A 63 5.61 -1.89 4.74
C SER A 63 5.12 -3.30 4.44
N GLY A 64 4.28 -3.89 5.32
CA GLY A 64 3.65 -5.17 5.03
C GLY A 64 2.70 -5.09 3.83
N LEU A 65 2.03 -3.95 3.65
CA LEU A 65 1.12 -3.75 2.52
C LEU A 65 1.91 -3.62 1.21
N ARG A 66 3.06 -2.93 1.24
CA ARG A 66 4.04 -2.94 0.14
C ARG A 66 4.45 -4.35 -0.24
N GLU A 67 4.88 -5.16 0.73
CA GLU A 67 5.38 -6.51 0.43
C GLU A 67 4.30 -7.38 -0.21
N LYS A 68 3.04 -7.26 0.24
CA LYS A 68 1.91 -7.94 -0.40
C LYS A 68 1.64 -7.43 -1.81
N LEU A 69 1.76 -6.12 -2.06
CA LEU A 69 1.67 -5.53 -3.39
C LEU A 69 2.82 -6.01 -4.31
N ARG A 70 4.03 -6.19 -3.77
CA ARG A 70 5.17 -6.80 -4.45
C ARG A 70 4.88 -8.22 -4.91
N GLN A 71 4.39 -9.05 -3.99
CA GLN A 71 4.03 -10.43 -4.25
C GLN A 71 2.88 -10.54 -5.26
N ALA A 72 1.99 -9.54 -5.29
CA ALA A 72 0.93 -9.42 -6.28
C ALA A 72 1.42 -8.86 -7.65
N GLY A 73 2.71 -8.55 -7.80
CA GLY A 73 3.32 -8.12 -9.07
C GLY A 73 3.33 -6.61 -9.33
N PHE A 74 3.07 -5.78 -8.31
CA PHE A 74 2.97 -4.31 -8.47
C PHE A 74 4.31 -3.58 -8.33
N GLU A 75 5.30 -4.15 -7.64
CA GLU A 75 6.59 -3.50 -7.38
C GLU A 75 7.58 -3.55 -8.57
N ARG A 76 7.20 -4.12 -9.73
CA ARG A 76 8.09 -4.18 -10.89
C ARG A 76 8.25 -2.84 -11.64
N ASP A 77 7.45 -1.83 -11.31
CA ASP A 77 7.59 -0.49 -11.89
C ASP A 77 8.75 0.28 -11.23
N LYS A 78 9.96 0.06 -11.76
CA LYS A 78 11.24 0.62 -11.29
C LYS A 78 11.36 2.15 -11.36
N ARG A 79 10.35 2.90 -11.85
CA ARG A 79 10.48 4.35 -12.08
C ARG A 79 9.57 5.26 -11.27
N GLU A 80 8.51 4.78 -10.59
CA GLU A 80 7.51 5.71 -10.04
C GLU A 80 7.00 5.41 -8.62
N HIS A 81 7.41 4.33 -7.97
CA HIS A 81 6.84 4.02 -6.65
C HIS A 81 7.63 4.69 -5.51
N LYS A 82 7.25 5.95 -5.21
CA LYS A 82 7.66 6.72 -4.02
C LYS A 82 7.14 6.14 -2.70
N PHE A 83 6.64 4.91 -2.71
CA PHE A 83 6.02 4.31 -1.54
C PHE A 83 6.99 4.09 -0.38
N LEU A 84 8.30 4.09 -0.65
CA LEU A 84 9.35 4.14 0.35
C LEU A 84 10.63 4.69 -0.30
N ILE A 85 10.74 6.02 -0.46
CA ILE A 85 12.10 6.57 -0.56
C ILE A 85 12.59 6.60 0.89
N THR A 86 13.22 5.51 1.31
CA THR A 86 14.06 5.49 2.50
C THR A 86 15.17 6.50 2.21
N THR A 87 15.02 7.73 2.69
CA THR A 87 16.21 8.58 2.82
C THR A 87 16.92 8.05 4.06
N ILE A 88 18.13 7.53 3.83
CA ILE A 88 19.08 7.05 4.84
C ILE A 88 19.35 8.18 5.84
#